data_AF-A0A2S0MMP0-F1
#
_entry.id   AF-A0A2S0MMP0-F1
#
_cell.length_a   1.000
_cell.length_b   1.000
_cell.length_c   1.000
_cell.angle_alpha   90.00
_cell.angle_beta   90.00
_cell.angle_gamma   90.00
#
_symmetry.space_group_name_H-M   'P 1'
#
loop_
_entity.id
_entity.type
_entity.pdbx_description
1 polymer ?
#
loop_
_entity_poly.entity_id
_entity_poly.type
_entity_poly.pdbx_seq_one_letter_code
_entity_poly.pdbx_strand_id
1 'polypeptide(L)'
;MTDRQDDLDLDLDRFWEAARSEARDLPDGLADRVLKDALAVQDARRGGHRAGWGSWSAVAGLAAACAAGFWIGFAPPQNLPDPASLLSSGDDINLLAPGEMTFAMLEDEQ
;
A
#
# COMPACT_ATOMS: atom_id res chain seq x y z
N MET A 1 12.22 -1.68 24.36
CA MET A 1 11.17 -2.12 23.43
C MET A 1 11.75 -2.97 22.30
N THR A 2 13.02 -2.73 21.91
CA THR A 2 13.79 -3.47 20.89
C THR A 2 14.19 -4.91 21.28
N ASP A 3 14.59 -5.16 22.55
CA ASP A 3 14.98 -6.51 23.03
C ASP A 3 13.99 -7.63 22.66
N ARG A 4 12.69 -7.35 22.75
CA ARG A 4 11.64 -8.33 22.45
C ARG A 4 11.58 -8.67 20.95
N GLN A 5 11.89 -7.72 20.08
CA GLN A 5 11.87 -7.92 18.63
C GLN A 5 13.07 -8.75 18.20
N ASP A 6 14.24 -8.46 18.77
CA ASP A 6 15.47 -9.22 18.50
C ASP A 6 15.33 -10.69 18.95
N ASP A 7 14.73 -10.94 20.12
CA ASP A 7 14.42 -12.29 20.61
C ASP A 7 13.43 -13.04 19.68
N LEU A 8 12.39 -12.36 19.20
CA LEU A 8 11.39 -12.93 18.29
C LEU A 8 12.00 -13.30 16.93
N ASP A 9 12.90 -12.47 16.42
CA ASP A 9 13.58 -12.70 15.13
C ASP A 9 14.56 -13.89 15.24
N LEU A 10 15.31 -13.98 16.34
CA LEU A 10 16.17 -15.14 16.66
C LEU A 10 15.38 -16.46 16.76
N ASP A 11 14.21 -16.43 17.40
CA ASP A 11 13.34 -17.60 17.50
C ASP A 11 12.77 -18.00 16.12
N LEU A 12 12.35 -17.03 15.30
CA LEU A 12 11.88 -17.27 13.94
C LEU A 12 12.96 -17.90 13.06
N ASP A 13 14.17 -17.34 13.07
CA ASP A 13 15.29 -17.87 12.29
C ASP A 13 15.57 -19.34 12.61
N ARG A 14 15.49 -19.70 13.90
CA ARG A 14 15.61 -21.08 14.35
C ARG A 14 14.49 -21.98 13.82
N PHE A 15 13.23 -21.52 13.81
CA PHE A 15 12.12 -22.28 13.23
C PHE A 15 12.26 -22.45 11.71
N TRP A 16 12.74 -21.42 11.01
CA TRP A 16 12.96 -21.48 9.56
C TRP A 16 14.11 -22.42 9.17
N GLU A 17 15.18 -22.44 9.97
CA GLU A 17 16.29 -23.37 9.78
C GLU A 17 15.86 -24.82 9.98
N ALA A 18 15.09 -25.09 11.05
CA ALA A 18 14.48 -26.40 11.28
C ALA A 18 13.58 -26.81 10.10
N ALA A 19 12.69 -25.93 9.65
CA ALA A 19 11.78 -26.19 8.54
C ALA A 19 12.52 -26.47 7.21
N ARG A 20 13.63 -25.79 6.94
CA ARG A 20 14.47 -26.05 5.75
C ARG A 20 15.18 -27.40 5.85
N SER A 21 15.67 -27.77 7.04
CA SER A 21 16.32 -29.06 7.24
C SER A 21 15.34 -30.25 7.11
N GLU A 22 14.06 -30.04 7.45
CA GLU A 22 13.01 -31.06 7.39
C GLU A 22 12.14 -30.97 6.12
N ALA A 23 12.48 -30.07 5.19
CA ALA A 23 11.71 -29.85 3.98
C ALA A 23 11.66 -31.14 3.16
N ARG A 24 10.47 -31.76 3.10
CA ARG A 24 10.20 -32.94 2.28
C ARG A 24 10.05 -32.55 0.82
N ASP A 25 10.35 -33.48 -0.07
CA ASP A 25 10.08 -33.30 -1.49
C ASP A 25 8.59 -33.03 -1.73
N LEU A 26 8.33 -32.05 -2.59
CA LEU A 26 6.99 -31.62 -2.93
C LEU A 26 6.33 -32.70 -3.81
N PRO A 27 5.13 -33.20 -3.48
CA PRO A 27 4.50 -34.27 -4.23
C PRO A 27 4.15 -33.85 -5.66
N ASP A 28 4.26 -34.81 -6.58
CA ASP A 28 4.09 -34.59 -8.02
C ASP A 28 2.78 -33.87 -8.36
N GLY A 29 2.88 -32.78 -9.11
CA GLY A 29 1.74 -31.97 -9.56
C GLY A 29 1.08 -31.12 -8.47
N LEU A 30 1.55 -31.12 -7.21
CA LEU A 30 1.03 -30.20 -6.19
C LEU A 30 1.35 -28.75 -6.51
N ALA A 31 2.58 -28.46 -6.96
CA ALA A 31 2.98 -27.11 -7.38
C ALA A 31 2.06 -26.56 -8.48
N ASP A 32 1.75 -27.37 -9.49
CA ASP A 32 0.85 -26.99 -10.59
C ASP A 32 -0.57 -26.70 -10.10
N ARG A 33 -1.08 -27.49 -9.14
CA ARG A 33 -2.39 -27.25 -8.53
C ARG A 33 -2.40 -25.97 -7.70
N VAL A 34 -1.36 -25.73 -6.90
CA VAL A 34 -1.20 -24.49 -6.11
C VAL A 34 -1.16 -23.28 -7.04
N LEU A 35 -0.41 -23.36 -8.14
CA LEU A 35 -0.32 -22.27 -9.11
C LEU A 35 -1.68 -22.01 -9.79
N LYS A 36 -2.38 -23.07 -10.19
CA LYS A 36 -3.72 -22.96 -10.77
C LYS A 36 -4.73 -22.33 -9.82
N ASP A 37 -4.69 -22.72 -8.55
CA ASP A 37 -5.56 -22.16 -7.51
C ASP A 37 -5.23 -20.69 -7.23
N ALA A 38 -3.95 -20.37 -7.11
CA ALA A 38 -3.49 -18.99 -6.91
C ALA A 38 -3.95 -18.06 -8.04
N LEU A 39 -3.88 -18.52 -9.30
CA LEU A 39 -4.38 -17.76 -10.45
C LEU A 39 -5.90 -17.53 -10.36
N ALA A 40 -6.67 -18.55 -10.02
CA ALA A 40 -8.13 -18.42 -9.84
C ALA A 40 -8.48 -17.40 -8.74
N VAL A 41 -7.74 -17.40 -7.62
CA VAL A 41 -7.92 -16.44 -6.53
C VAL A 41 -7.50 -15.03 -6.95
N GLN A 42 -6.39 -14.89 -7.68
CA GLN A 42 -5.93 -13.59 -8.18
C GLN A 42 -6.94 -12.98 -9.15
N ASP A 43 -7.50 -13.77 -10.04
CA ASP A 43 -8.51 -13.32 -11.00
C ASP A 43 -9.82 -12.94 -10.30
N ALA A 44 -10.25 -13.71 -9.29
CA ALA A 44 -11.41 -13.36 -8.47
C ALA A 44 -11.22 -12.01 -7.73
N ARG A 45 -10.01 -11.76 -7.18
CA ARG A 45 -9.67 -10.49 -6.52
C ARG A 45 -9.56 -9.32 -7.52
N ARG A 46 -9.00 -9.56 -8.71
CA ARG A 46 -8.92 -8.56 -9.79
C ARG A 46 -10.32 -8.18 -10.30
N GLY A 47 -11.22 -9.14 -10.44
CA GLY A 47 -12.63 -8.92 -10.75
C GLY A 47 -13.39 -8.15 -9.65
N GLY A 48 -12.95 -8.23 -8.39
CA GLY A 48 -13.55 -7.56 -7.23
C GLY A 48 -13.28 -6.04 -7.11
N HIS A 49 -12.37 -5.48 -7.92
CA HIS A 49 -12.13 -4.02 -7.95
C HIS A 49 -13.16 -3.25 -8.79
N ARG A 50 -14.05 -3.96 -9.51
CA ARG A 50 -15.30 -3.38 -10.01
C ARG A 50 -16.35 -3.31 -8.88
N ALA A 51 -15.90 -2.90 -7.70
CA ALA A 51 -16.74 -2.66 -6.56
C ALA A 51 -17.66 -1.48 -6.91
N GLY A 52 -18.91 -1.81 -7.26
CA GLY A 52 -20.02 -0.92 -6.97
C GLY A 52 -19.94 -0.49 -5.50
N TRP A 53 -20.57 0.64 -5.17
CA TRP A 53 -20.47 1.39 -3.92
C TRP A 53 -20.82 0.65 -2.60
N GLY A 54 -20.67 -0.67 -2.50
CA GLY A 54 -21.01 -1.51 -1.35
C GLY A 54 -20.03 -2.65 -1.03
N SER A 55 -18.78 -2.65 -1.52
CA SER A 55 -17.79 -3.65 -1.08
C SER A 55 -17.26 -3.33 0.33
N TRP A 56 -17.11 -4.36 1.17
CA TRP A 56 -16.53 -4.26 2.53
C TRP A 56 -15.13 -3.62 2.53
N SER A 57 -14.35 -3.80 1.46
CA SER A 57 -13.06 -3.12 1.29
C SER A 57 -13.18 -1.61 1.13
N ALA A 58 -14.25 -1.10 0.53
CA ALA A 58 -14.48 0.33 0.45
C ALA A 58 -14.80 0.91 1.84
N VAL A 59 -15.58 0.19 2.66
CA VAL A 59 -15.85 0.56 4.05
C VAL A 59 -14.57 0.52 4.90
N ALA A 60 -13.73 -0.48 4.72
CA ALA A 60 -12.43 -0.57 5.39
C ALA A 60 -11.48 0.57 4.96
N GLY A 61 -11.45 0.91 3.67
CA GLY A 61 -10.69 2.03 3.15
C GLY A 61 -11.15 3.38 3.72
N LEU A 62 -12.46 3.60 3.81
CA LEU A 62 -13.04 4.79 4.45
C LEU A 62 -12.68 4.85 5.94
N ALA A 63 -12.80 3.74 6.67
CA ALA A 63 -12.45 3.67 8.08
C ALA A 63 -10.97 3.97 8.33
N ALA A 64 -10.07 3.42 7.49
CA ALA A 64 -8.64 3.71 7.56
C ALA A 64 -8.34 5.19 7.23
N ALA A 65 -9.03 5.78 6.25
CA ALA A 65 -8.91 7.20 5.92
C ALA A 65 -9.39 8.11 7.07
N CYS A 66 -10.50 7.76 7.74
CA CYS A 66 -10.97 8.48 8.93
C CYS A 66 -9.98 8.38 10.10
N ALA A 67 -9.41 7.20 10.36
CA ALA A 67 -8.41 7.01 11.39
C ALA A 67 -7.13 7.81 11.11
N ALA A 68 -6.68 7.84 9.84
CA ALA A 68 -5.53 8.63 9.43
C ALA A 68 -5.79 10.15 9.57
N GLY A 69 -6.97 10.63 9.17
CA GLY A 69 -7.36 12.03 9.35
C GLY A 69 -7.43 12.44 10.82
N PHE A 70 -7.99 11.57 11.68
CA PHE A 70 -8.01 11.80 13.13
C PHE A 70 -6.59 11.83 13.74
N TRP A 71 -5.71 10.93 13.30
CA TRP A 71 -4.32 10.88 13.75
C TRP A 71 -3.53 12.15 13.35
N ILE A 72 -3.69 12.61 12.10
CA ILE A 72 -3.08 13.86 11.61
C ILE A 72 -3.59 15.08 12.41
N GLY A 73 -4.86 15.09 12.82
CA GLY A 73 -5.43 16.19 13.61
C GLY A 73 -4.94 16.25 15.06
N PHE A 74 -4.56 15.11 15.65
CA PHE A 74 -4.14 15.02 17.06
C PHE A 74 -2.64 15.29 17.28
N ALA A 75 -1.79 15.04 16.28
CA ALA A 75 -0.36 15.29 16.33
C ALA A 75 0.08 16.22 15.18
N PRO A 76 -0.28 17.51 15.22
CA PRO A 76 0.25 18.48 14.26
C PRO A 76 1.78 18.48 14.39
N PRO A 77 2.53 18.21 13.30
CA PRO A 77 3.99 18.32 13.32
C PRO A 77 4.36 19.72 13.80
N GLN A 78 5.27 19.82 14.78
CA GLN A 78 5.64 21.09 15.45
C GLN A 78 6.34 22.12 14.53
N ASN A 79 6.38 21.88 13.22
CA ASN A 79 7.10 22.65 12.21
C ASN A 79 6.20 23.18 11.08
N LEU A 80 4.87 23.18 11.26
CA LEU A 80 3.99 23.88 10.31
C LEU A 80 3.87 25.36 10.70
N PRO A 81 4.29 26.30 9.83
CA PRO A 81 3.87 27.70 9.94
C PRO A 81 2.35 27.78 10.00
N ASP A 82 1.86 28.72 10.82
CA ASP A 82 0.44 28.91 11.16
C ASP A 82 -0.48 28.70 9.95
N PRO A 83 -1.47 27.77 10.01
CA PRO A 83 -2.38 27.50 8.90
C PRO A 83 -3.17 28.74 8.47
N ALA A 84 -3.35 29.74 9.34
CA ALA A 84 -3.95 31.01 8.95
C ALA A 84 -3.09 31.79 7.93
N SER A 85 -1.76 31.64 7.98
CA SER A 85 -0.85 32.21 6.98
C SER A 85 -0.92 31.50 5.63
N LEU A 86 -1.21 30.18 5.64
CA LEU A 86 -1.42 29.38 4.42
C LEU A 86 -2.75 29.70 3.74
N LEU A 87 -3.83 29.92 4.51
CA LEU A 87 -5.11 30.39 3.98
C LEU A 87 -5.05 31.82 3.42
N SER A 88 -4.21 32.68 4.00
CA SER A 88 -3.96 34.02 3.44
C SER A 88 -3.04 34.01 2.23
N SER A 89 -2.24 32.95 2.04
CA SER A 89 -1.36 32.76 0.88
C SER A 89 -2.06 31.99 -0.23
N GLY A 90 -3.35 32.29 -0.43
CA GLY A 90 -4.16 31.81 -1.55
C GLY A 90 -3.71 32.46 -2.86
N ASP A 91 -2.48 32.20 -3.26
CA ASP A 91 -2.03 32.44 -4.63
C ASP A 91 -2.25 31.13 -5.40
N ASP A 92 -2.91 31.25 -6.54
CA ASP A 92 -3.41 30.16 -7.36
C ASP A 92 -2.29 29.23 -7.83
N ILE A 93 -1.96 28.19 -7.05
CA ILE A 93 -1.12 27.10 -7.55
C ILE A 93 -1.97 26.27 -8.51
N ASN A 94 -1.96 26.68 -9.78
CA ASN A 94 -2.60 25.98 -10.87
C ASN A 94 -1.79 24.71 -11.23
N LEU A 95 -1.91 23.68 -10.39
CA LEU A 95 -1.32 22.34 -10.60
C LEU A 95 -1.93 21.57 -11.78
N LEU A 96 -2.87 22.18 -12.50
CA LEU A 96 -3.59 21.61 -13.63
C LEU A 96 -3.50 22.50 -14.87
N ALA A 97 -2.53 23.41 -14.94
CA ALA A 97 -2.29 24.19 -16.15
C ALA A 97 -1.93 23.23 -17.32
N PRO A 98 -2.76 23.15 -18.38
CA PRO A 98 -2.55 22.19 -19.47
C PRO A 98 -1.35 22.54 -20.38
N GLY A 99 -0.55 23.56 -20.05
CA GLY A 99 0.63 23.97 -20.81
C GLY A 99 1.81 23.01 -20.68
N GLU A 100 2.00 22.37 -19.53
CA GLU A 100 3.19 21.53 -19.26
C GLU A 100 3.09 20.15 -19.95
N MET A 101 1.87 19.60 -20.11
CA MET A 101 1.69 18.33 -20.84
C MET A 101 1.96 18.47 -22.35
N THR A 102 1.92 19.71 -22.88
CA THR A 102 2.20 19.97 -24.30
C THR A 102 3.70 20.01 -24.59
N PHE A 103 4.54 20.43 -23.63
CA PHE A 103 6.00 20.45 -23.82
C PHE A 103 6.60 19.04 -23.85
N ALA A 104 6.08 18.13 -23.03
CA ALA A 104 6.54 16.73 -22.99
C ALA A 104 6.14 15.90 -24.22
N MET A 105 5.12 16.30 -24.99
CA MET A 105 4.77 15.66 -26.27
C MET A 105 5.49 16.26 -27.47
N LEU A 106 6.10 17.44 -27.32
CA LEU A 106 6.84 18.12 -28.39
C LEU A 106 8.31 17.65 -28.48
N GLU A 107 8.86 17.08 -27.42
CA GLU A 107 10.25 16.59 -27.37
C GLU A 107 10.45 15.19 -27.98
N ASP A 108 9.39 14.51 -28.43
CA ASP A 108 9.49 13.18 -29.08
C ASP A 108 9.64 13.26 -30.63
N GLU A 109 9.83 14.47 -31.19
CA GLU A 109 10.05 14.70 -32.64
C GLU A 109 11.31 15.53 -32.98
N GLN A 110 12.47 15.26 -32.36
CA GLN A 110 13.80 15.62 -32.90
C GLN A 110 14.84 14.53 -32.69
#